data_AF-D0DVD5-F1
#
_entry.id   AF-D0DVD5-F1
#
_cell.length_a   1.000
_cell.length_b   1.000
_cell.length_c   1.000
_cell.angle_alpha   90.00
_cell.angle_beta   90.00
_cell.angle_gamma   90.00
#
_symmetry.space_group_name_H-M   'P 1'
#
loop_
_entity.id
_entity.type
_entity.pdbx_description
1 polymer ?
#
loop_
_entity_poly.entity_id
_entity_poly.type
_entity_poly.pdbx_seq_one_letter_code
_entity_poly.pdbx_strand_id
1 'polypeptide(L)'
;MGSAMTLIWSILIAFVVVVVIYQLVHRTLVKRATIIMQNQAQAATDQAVQAALKAHLRPANLPTDSVMVADVWGKGVMAFEYVVDMPQLNVEEQEWLTKENLTTALDQVGAPTPLVITDWWEYEHQLHVDVANLMNEATKEYVADLEKLDKA
;
A
#
# COMPACT_ATOMS: atom_id res chain seq x y z
N MET A 1 60.86 0.45 0.82
CA MET A 1 59.71 -0.27 0.21
C MET A 1 58.56 -0.53 1.18
N GLY A 2 58.77 -0.74 2.49
CA GLY A 2 57.68 -0.99 3.45
C GLY A 2 56.65 0.15 3.59
N SER A 3 57.09 1.41 3.70
CA SER A 3 56.21 2.54 3.99
C SER A 3 55.22 2.90 2.88
N ALA A 4 55.62 2.72 1.61
CA ALA A 4 54.74 2.97 0.47
C ALA A 4 53.65 1.89 0.36
N MET A 5 54.01 0.63 0.63
CA MET A 5 53.07 -0.48 0.61
C MET A 5 52.04 -0.37 1.75
N THR A 6 52.48 0.02 2.95
CA THR A 6 51.55 0.29 4.06
C THR A 6 50.62 1.46 3.77
N LEU A 7 51.10 2.50 3.08
CA LEU A 7 50.28 3.66 2.72
C LEU A 7 49.19 3.31 1.70
N ILE A 8 49.52 2.49 0.69
CA ILE A 8 48.57 1.97 -0.29
C ILE A 8 47.50 1.11 0.41
N TRP A 9 47.90 0.19 1.29
CA TRP A 9 46.94 -0.63 2.05
C TRP A 9 46.03 0.19 2.95
N SER A 10 46.57 1.20 3.64
CA SER A 10 45.77 2.11 4.46
C SER A 10 44.73 2.88 3.65
N ILE A 11 45.10 3.35 2.44
CA ILE A 11 44.17 4.04 1.52
C ILE A 11 43.07 3.08 1.05
N LEU A 12 43.42 1.84 0.67
CA LEU A 12 42.45 0.84 0.23
C LEU A 12 41.46 0.47 1.35
N ILE A 13 41.95 0.28 2.58
CA ILE A 13 41.09 0.00 3.74
C ILE A 13 40.15 1.18 4.01
N ALA A 14 40.68 2.42 4.00
CA ALA A 14 39.85 3.62 4.18
C ALA A 14 38.76 3.73 3.10
N PHE A 15 39.10 3.45 1.84
CA PHE A 15 38.13 3.44 0.75
C PHE A 15 37.04 2.39 0.95
N VAL A 16 37.42 1.16 1.31
CA VAL A 16 36.44 0.08 1.59
C VAL A 16 35.52 0.48 2.75
N VAL A 17 36.06 1.05 3.82
CA VAL A 17 35.25 1.53 4.96
C VAL A 17 34.25 2.59 4.53
N VAL A 18 34.65 3.58 3.72
CA VAL A 18 33.74 4.60 3.20
C VAL A 18 32.62 3.99 2.35
N VAL A 19 32.96 3.06 1.46
CA VAL A 19 31.97 2.36 0.62
C VAL A 19 30.98 1.56 1.47
N VAL A 20 31.47 0.83 2.48
CA VAL A 20 30.60 0.05 3.38
C VAL A 20 29.67 0.97 4.18
N ILE A 21 30.20 2.08 4.74
CA ILE A 21 29.39 3.06 5.47
C ILE A 21 28.31 3.66 4.55
N TYR A 22 28.68 4.07 3.33
CA TYR A 22 27.74 4.61 2.34
C TYR A 22 26.61 3.62 2.04
N GLN A 23 26.95 2.34 1.79
CA GLN A 23 25.96 1.31 1.51
C GLN A 23 25.02 1.04 2.69
N LEU A 24 25.55 1.01 3.92
CA LEU A 24 24.74 0.82 5.12
C LEU A 24 23.79 1.99 5.36
N VAL A 25 24.27 3.23 5.22
CA VAL A 25 23.45 4.44 5.34
C VAL A 25 22.37 4.47 4.27
N HIS A 26 22.73 4.27 3.00
CA HIS A 26 21.79 4.28 1.90
C HIS A 26 20.70 3.21 2.09
N ARG A 27 21.10 1.97 2.40
CA ARG A 27 20.17 0.86 2.62
C ARG A 27 19.24 1.09 3.81
N THR A 28 19.72 1.68 4.90
CA THR A 28 18.90 1.90 6.10
C THR A 28 17.97 3.09 5.95
N LEU A 29 18.43 4.22 5.40
CA LEU A 29 17.62 5.42 5.20
C LEU A 29 16.52 5.21 4.16
N VAL A 30 16.86 4.61 3.00
CA VAL A 30 15.88 4.37 1.93
C VAL A 30 14.78 3.43 2.41
N LYS A 31 15.14 2.33 3.09
CA LYS A 31 14.14 1.42 3.66
C LYS A 31 13.22 2.11 4.67
N ARG A 32 13.77 2.97 5.53
CA ARG A 32 12.97 3.73 6.49
C ARG A 32 12.00 4.69 5.80
N ALA A 33 12.47 5.42 4.80
CA ALA A 33 11.62 6.32 4.02
C ALA A 33 10.47 5.57 3.33
N THR A 34 10.76 4.41 2.71
CA THR A 34 9.74 3.55 2.10
C THR A 34 8.72 3.08 3.13
N ILE A 35 9.16 2.57 4.29
CA ILE A 35 8.26 2.09 5.34
C ILE A 35 7.38 3.22 5.88
N ILE A 36 7.95 4.40 6.12
CA ILE A 36 7.18 5.56 6.60
C ILE A 36 6.10 5.93 5.57
N MET A 37 6.47 5.98 4.29
CA MET A 37 5.55 6.33 3.21
C MET A 37 4.44 5.28 3.05
N GLN A 38 4.77 3.99 3.17
CA GLN A 38 3.79 2.90 3.16
C GLN A 38 2.82 3.02 4.35
N ASN A 39 3.33 3.23 5.56
CA ASN A 39 2.49 3.38 6.75
C ASN A 39 1.58 4.62 6.65
N GLN A 40 2.06 5.71 6.07
CA GLN A 40 1.25 6.91 5.82
C GLN A 40 0.15 6.64 4.79
N ALA A 41 0.49 5.95 3.70
CA ALA A 41 -0.49 5.55 2.68
C ALA A 41 -1.57 4.64 3.27
N GLN A 42 -1.16 3.64 4.05
CA GLN A 42 -2.05 2.70 4.70
C GLN A 42 -2.99 3.42 5.66
N ALA A 43 -2.46 4.20 6.59
CA ALA A 43 -3.28 4.94 7.56
C ALA A 43 -4.27 5.91 6.90
N ALA A 44 -3.85 6.61 5.84
CA ALA A 44 -4.74 7.51 5.09
C ALA A 44 -5.84 6.75 4.35
N THR A 45 -5.51 5.59 3.77
CA THR A 45 -6.48 4.74 3.04
C THR A 45 -7.45 4.08 4.00
N ASP A 46 -6.95 3.54 5.12
CA ASP A 46 -7.76 2.95 6.19
C ASP A 46 -8.75 3.96 6.75
N GLN A 47 -8.28 5.18 7.05
CA GLN A 47 -9.16 6.24 7.53
C GLN A 47 -10.27 6.55 6.52
N ALA A 48 -9.95 6.61 5.24
CA ALA A 48 -10.92 6.91 4.19
C ALA A 48 -11.93 5.78 3.99
N VAL A 49 -11.47 4.53 3.93
CA VAL A 49 -12.33 3.34 3.80
C VAL A 49 -13.22 3.19 5.02
N GLN A 50 -12.68 3.34 6.23
CA GLN A 50 -13.49 3.31 7.45
C GLN A 50 -14.53 4.43 7.46
N ALA A 51 -14.18 5.65 7.05
CA ALA A 51 -15.14 6.76 6.97
C ALA A 51 -16.24 6.49 5.95
N ALA A 52 -15.90 5.95 4.78
CA ALA A 52 -16.84 5.60 3.73
C ALA A 52 -17.80 4.49 4.17
N LEU A 53 -17.30 3.45 4.83
CA LEU A 53 -18.10 2.31 5.28
C LEU A 53 -18.95 2.62 6.52
N LYS A 54 -18.44 3.43 7.46
CA LYS A 54 -19.11 3.69 8.75
C LYS A 54 -20.48 4.36 8.62
N ALA A 55 -20.76 5.03 7.51
CA ALA A 55 -22.08 5.61 7.24
C ALA A 55 -23.14 4.55 6.89
N HIS A 56 -22.73 3.34 6.50
CA HIS A 56 -23.59 2.33 5.89
C HIS A 56 -23.49 0.94 6.52
N LEU A 57 -22.38 0.64 7.19
CA LEU A 57 -22.15 -0.61 7.91
C LEU A 57 -22.17 -0.37 9.42
N ARG A 58 -22.67 -1.36 10.16
CA ARG A 58 -22.57 -1.38 11.62
C ARG A 58 -21.10 -1.43 12.05
N PRO A 59 -20.73 -0.81 13.18
CA PRO A 59 -19.34 -0.82 13.67
C PRO A 59 -18.72 -2.21 13.81
N ALA A 60 -19.52 -3.24 14.13
CA ALA A 60 -19.06 -4.62 14.26
C ALA A 60 -18.68 -5.28 12.92
N ASN A 61 -19.13 -4.71 11.81
CA ASN A 61 -18.93 -5.23 10.46
C ASN A 61 -17.90 -4.43 9.67
N LEU A 62 -17.27 -3.42 10.28
CA LEU A 62 -16.22 -2.65 9.64
C LEU A 62 -14.93 -3.47 9.58
N PRO A 63 -14.19 -3.44 8.45
CA PRO A 63 -12.87 -4.05 8.38
C PRO A 63 -11.96 -3.40 9.43
N THR A 64 -11.32 -4.22 10.25
CA THR A 64 -10.52 -3.74 11.39
C THR A 64 -9.10 -3.39 10.98
N ASP A 65 -8.54 -4.16 10.05
CA ASP A 65 -7.18 -4.03 9.54
C ASP A 65 -7.17 -4.14 8.01
N SER A 66 -6.11 -3.63 7.39
CA SER A 66 -5.82 -3.80 5.96
C SER A 66 -4.48 -4.49 5.74
N VAL A 67 -4.37 -5.22 4.63
CA VAL A 67 -3.14 -5.94 4.25
C VAL A 67 -2.60 -5.36 2.95
N MET A 68 -1.31 -5.03 2.92
CA MET A 68 -0.68 -4.50 1.71
C MET A 68 -0.51 -5.62 0.66
N VAL A 69 -1.04 -5.44 -0.55
CA VAL A 69 -0.95 -6.44 -1.65
C VAL A 69 0.31 -6.31 -2.51
N ALA A 70 1.27 -5.48 -2.10
CA ALA A 70 2.49 -5.17 -2.85
C ALA A 70 3.39 -6.39 -3.10
N ASP A 71 3.28 -7.46 -2.32
CA ASP A 71 4.07 -8.68 -2.51
C ASP A 71 3.73 -9.41 -3.82
N VAL A 72 2.55 -9.15 -4.39
CA VAL A 72 2.12 -9.69 -5.69
C VAL A 72 2.54 -8.78 -6.86
N TRP A 73 2.44 -7.46 -6.68
CA TRP A 73 2.54 -6.50 -7.79
C TRP A 73 3.89 -5.76 -7.88
N GLY A 74 4.67 -5.71 -6.81
CA GLY A 74 6.01 -5.13 -6.81
C GLY A 74 6.28 -4.14 -5.68
N LYS A 75 7.57 -3.95 -5.40
CA LYS A 75 8.04 -3.06 -4.32
C LYS A 75 7.61 -1.62 -4.59
N GLY A 76 6.77 -1.08 -3.72
CA GLY A 76 6.36 0.33 -3.73
C GLY A 76 4.91 0.57 -4.11
N VAL A 77 4.17 -0.45 -4.56
CA VAL A 77 2.72 -0.35 -4.75
C VAL A 77 2.04 -0.13 -3.39
N MET A 78 1.15 0.85 -3.34
CA MET A 78 0.38 1.22 -2.15
C MET A 78 -1.08 0.83 -2.36
N ALA A 79 -1.34 -0.46 -2.43
CA ALA A 79 -2.67 -1.03 -2.49
C ALA A 79 -2.90 -1.92 -1.27
N PHE A 80 -4.10 -1.81 -0.70
CA PHE A 80 -4.45 -2.40 0.58
C PHE A 80 -5.76 -3.16 0.44
N GLU A 81 -5.74 -4.43 0.85
CA GLU A 81 -6.90 -5.32 0.88
C GLU A 81 -7.69 -5.09 2.17
N TYR A 82 -9.01 -5.01 2.02
CA TYR A 82 -9.98 -4.97 3.10
C TYR A 82 -10.92 -6.16 2.95
N VAL A 83 -11.22 -6.82 4.07
CA VAL A 83 -12.07 -8.01 4.11
C VAL A 83 -13.33 -7.73 4.92
N VAL A 84 -14.50 -8.01 4.34
CA VAL A 84 -15.81 -7.87 4.98
C VAL A 84 -16.51 -9.23 5.02
N ASP A 85 -16.94 -9.65 6.22
CA ASP A 85 -17.67 -10.90 6.43
C ASP A 85 -19.15 -10.75 6.02
N MET A 86 -19.48 -11.17 4.78
CA MET A 86 -20.80 -10.97 4.18
C MET A 86 -21.94 -11.61 5.00
N PRO A 87 -21.79 -12.83 5.58
CA PRO A 87 -22.77 -13.44 6.47
C PRO A 87 -23.16 -12.61 7.70
N GLN A 88 -22.30 -11.71 8.17
CA GLN A 88 -22.59 -10.86 9.34
C GLN A 88 -23.40 -9.61 8.97
N LEU A 89 -23.44 -9.28 7.68
CA LEU A 89 -24.20 -8.15 7.17
C LEU A 89 -25.70 -8.48 7.13
N ASN A 90 -26.51 -7.47 7.43
CA ASN A 90 -27.94 -7.53 7.16
C ASN A 90 -28.22 -7.24 5.67
N VAL A 91 -29.47 -7.39 5.24
CA VAL A 91 -29.86 -7.22 3.82
C VAL A 91 -29.53 -5.82 3.29
N GLU A 92 -29.78 -4.77 4.06
CA GLU A 92 -29.50 -3.38 3.66
C GLU A 92 -27.99 -3.12 3.53
N GLU A 93 -27.19 -3.64 4.46
CA GLU A 93 -25.73 -3.56 4.41
C GLU A 93 -25.18 -4.28 3.17
N GLN A 94 -25.69 -5.47 2.84
CA GLN A 94 -25.28 -6.22 1.64
C GLN A 94 -25.69 -5.52 0.35
N GLU A 95 -26.92 -4.99 0.29
CA GLU A 95 -27.42 -4.26 -0.88
C GLU A 95 -26.64 -2.96 -1.13
N TRP A 96 -26.23 -2.28 -0.06
CA TRP A 96 -25.41 -1.09 -0.18
C TRP A 96 -23.96 -1.40 -0.58
N LEU A 97 -23.39 -2.52 -0.11
CA LEU A 97 -21.98 -2.84 -0.30
C LEU A 97 -21.70 -3.32 -1.74
N THR A 98 -21.58 -2.35 -2.65
CA THR A 98 -21.21 -2.53 -4.05
C THR A 98 -19.99 -1.70 -4.41
N LYS A 99 -19.25 -2.11 -5.44
CA LYS A 99 -18.08 -1.36 -5.93
C LYS A 99 -18.42 0.11 -6.24
N GLU A 100 -19.57 0.36 -6.87
CA GLU A 100 -20.02 1.71 -7.25
C GLU A 100 -20.34 2.58 -6.03
N ASN A 101 -21.06 2.02 -5.06
CA ASN A 101 -21.41 2.75 -3.83
C ASN A 101 -20.16 3.07 -3.01
N LEU A 102 -19.24 2.11 -2.85
CA LEU A 102 -18.01 2.35 -2.11
C LEU A 102 -17.09 3.34 -2.85
N THR A 103 -16.98 3.26 -4.17
CA THR A 103 -16.24 4.25 -4.98
C THR A 103 -16.80 5.65 -4.75
N THR A 104 -18.12 5.80 -4.86
CA THR A 104 -18.79 7.08 -4.62
C THR A 104 -18.57 7.60 -3.20
N ALA A 105 -18.65 6.72 -2.20
CA ALA A 105 -18.43 7.09 -0.81
C ALA A 105 -16.98 7.51 -0.55
N LEU A 106 -15.99 6.83 -1.15
CA LEU A 106 -14.57 7.20 -1.05
C LEU A 106 -14.30 8.57 -1.67
N ASP A 107 -14.90 8.86 -2.84
CA ASP A 107 -14.81 10.18 -3.48
C ASP A 107 -15.40 11.29 -2.59
N GLN A 108 -16.50 11.01 -1.88
CA GLN A 108 -17.16 11.95 -0.97
C GLN A 108 -16.39 12.20 0.32
N VAL A 109 -15.64 11.22 0.83
CA VAL A 109 -14.77 11.38 2.01
C VAL A 109 -13.65 12.39 1.74
N GLY A 110 -13.24 12.56 0.48
CA GLY A 110 -12.29 13.59 0.09
C GLY A 110 -10.88 13.33 0.63
N ALA A 111 -10.37 12.12 0.44
CA ALA A 111 -9.01 11.78 0.85
C ALA A 111 -7.96 12.71 0.18
N PRO A 112 -6.86 13.07 0.85
CA PRO A 112 -5.83 13.96 0.29
C PRO A 112 -5.17 13.43 -0.99
N THR A 113 -5.18 12.11 -1.14
CA THR A 113 -4.64 11.37 -2.28
C THR A 113 -5.78 10.59 -2.93
N PRO A 114 -5.89 10.58 -4.27
CA PRO A 114 -6.90 9.78 -4.95
C PRO A 114 -6.81 8.30 -4.57
N LEU A 115 -7.96 7.70 -4.32
CA LEU A 115 -8.11 6.28 -3.98
C LEU A 115 -8.88 5.59 -5.10
N VAL A 116 -8.46 4.38 -5.47
CA VAL A 116 -9.10 3.61 -6.55
C VAL A 116 -9.33 2.18 -6.08
N ILE A 117 -10.56 1.67 -6.22
CA ILE A 117 -10.84 0.25 -5.99
C ILE A 117 -10.32 -0.54 -7.19
N THR A 118 -9.24 -1.30 -7.00
CA THR A 118 -8.59 -2.07 -8.06
C THR A 118 -9.19 -3.46 -8.23
N ASP A 119 -9.63 -4.08 -7.14
CA ASP A 119 -10.23 -5.42 -7.19
C ASP A 119 -11.45 -5.53 -6.27
N TRP A 120 -12.37 -6.42 -6.63
CA TRP A 120 -13.63 -6.68 -5.93
C TRP A 120 -14.07 -8.11 -6.17
N TRP A 121 -13.84 -8.99 -5.20
CA TRP A 121 -14.12 -10.41 -5.34
C TRP A 121 -14.57 -11.03 -4.03
N GLU A 122 -15.35 -12.12 -4.12
CA GLU A 122 -15.81 -12.87 -2.96
C GLU A 122 -15.19 -14.26 -2.94
N TYR A 123 -14.71 -14.68 -1.76
CA TYR A 123 -14.24 -16.04 -1.52
C TYR A 123 -14.65 -16.49 -0.12
N GLU A 124 -15.17 -17.71 -0.01
CA GLU A 124 -15.65 -18.26 1.27
C GLU A 124 -16.58 -17.30 2.05
N HIS A 125 -17.46 -16.60 1.34
CA HIS A 125 -18.39 -15.60 1.89
C HIS A 125 -17.74 -14.37 2.51
N GLN A 126 -16.47 -14.12 2.19
CA GLN A 126 -15.77 -12.89 2.53
C GLN A 126 -15.61 -12.05 1.28
N LEU A 127 -16.03 -10.79 1.35
CA LEU A 127 -15.79 -9.83 0.30
C LEU A 127 -14.41 -9.22 0.51
N HIS A 128 -13.56 -9.34 -0.51
CA HIS A 128 -12.24 -8.75 -0.59
C HIS A 128 -12.29 -7.51 -1.49
N VAL A 129 -11.79 -6.40 -0.99
CA VAL A 129 -11.75 -5.12 -1.68
C VAL A 129 -10.34 -4.57 -1.63
N ASP A 130 -9.71 -4.43 -2.79
CA ASP A 130 -8.39 -3.81 -2.90
C ASP A 130 -8.53 -2.33 -3.23
N VAL A 131 -7.96 -1.48 -2.38
CA VAL A 131 -7.95 -0.02 -2.57
C VAL A 131 -6.53 0.49 -2.74
N ALA A 132 -6.25 1.07 -3.90
CA ALA A 132 -4.97 1.66 -4.27
C ALA A 132 -4.93 3.15 -3.92
N ASN A 133 -3.86 3.57 -3.24
CA ASN A 133 -3.54 4.95 -2.94
C ASN A 133 -2.55 5.52 -3.96
N LEU A 134 -3.01 6.47 -4.78
CA LEU A 134 -2.23 7.03 -5.90
C LEU A 134 -1.16 8.05 -5.49
N MET A 135 -0.62 7.95 -4.26
CA MET A 135 0.41 8.85 -3.73
C MET A 135 1.74 8.78 -4.49
N ASN A 136 2.05 7.68 -5.17
CA ASN A 136 3.31 7.52 -5.90
C ASN A 136 3.11 6.99 -7.33
N GLU A 137 4.16 7.09 -8.14
CA GLU A 137 4.13 6.65 -9.54
C GLU A 137 4.01 5.13 -9.69
N ALA A 138 4.62 4.34 -8.80
CA ALA A 138 4.53 2.88 -8.86
C ALA A 138 3.08 2.38 -8.74
N THR A 139 2.29 2.98 -7.85
CA THR A 139 0.86 2.66 -7.71
C THR A 139 0.05 3.14 -8.92
N LYS A 140 0.37 4.31 -9.49
CA LYS A 140 -0.31 4.81 -10.69
C LYS A 140 -0.06 3.90 -11.90
N GLU A 141 1.18 3.48 -12.11
CA GLU A 141 1.55 2.52 -13.16
C GLU A 141 0.84 1.19 -12.95
N TYR A 142 0.85 0.66 -11.73
CA TYR A 142 0.10 -0.53 -11.35
C TYR A 142 -1.38 -0.44 -11.72
N VAL A 143 -2.08 0.64 -11.33
CA VAL A 143 -3.50 0.83 -11.67
C VAL A 143 -3.70 0.95 -13.18
N ALA A 144 -2.85 1.71 -13.87
CA ALA A 144 -2.93 1.85 -15.32
C ALA A 144 -2.69 0.54 -16.08
N ASP A 145 -1.87 -0.36 -15.54
CA ASP A 145 -1.64 -1.68 -16.12
C ASP A 145 -2.83 -2.63 -15.87
N LEU A 146 -3.46 -2.57 -14.70
CA LEU A 146 -4.71 -3.29 -14.43
C LEU A 146 -5.83 -2.87 -15.38
N GLU A 147 -6.01 -1.57 -15.62
CA GLU A 147 -7.02 -1.08 -16.55
C GLU A 147 -6.83 -1.56 -18.00
N LYS A 148 -5.59 -1.86 -18.40
CA LYS A 148 -5.30 -2.43 -19.72
C LYS A 148 -5.68 -3.91 -19.76
N LEU A 149 -5.46 -4.65 -18.67
CA LEU A 149 -5.81 -6.07 -18.56
C LEU A 149 -7.32 -6.27 -18.57
N ASP A 150 -8.08 -5.40 -17.91
CA ASP A 150 -9.55 -5.47 -17.87
C ASP A 150 -10.22 -5.19 -19.23
N LYS A 151 -9.52 -4.49 -20.13
CA LYS A 151 -10.00 -4.15 -21.49
C LYS A 151 -9.53 -5.12 -22.57
N ALA A 152 -8.67 -6.09 -22.24
CA ALA A 152 -8.07 -7.04 -23.17
C ALA A 152 -8.90 -8.33 -23.29
#